data_AF-A0A8J5MIY1-F1
#
_entry.id   AF-A0A8J5MIY1-F1
#
_cell.length_a   1.000
_cell.length_b   1.000
_cell.length_c   1.000
_cell.angle_alpha   90.00
_cell.angle_beta   90.00
_cell.angle_gamma   90.00
#
_symmetry.space_group_name_H-M   'P 1'
#
loop_
_entity.id
_entity.type
_entity.pdbx_description
1 polymer ?
#
loop_
_entity_poly.entity_id
_entity_poly.type
_entity_poly.pdbx_seq_one_letter_code
_entity_poly.pdbx_strand_id
1 'polypeptide(L)'
;MPTMWLADTFQWPVWATSCCLVLLVCLLSLHVIEKLLGLQRSSQTLGNAQPKATDDEAFAHFQRQYLVVYGLVMLADWLQGTHMYSLYQSYGMNVGALFLTGFLSSVVFGNFVGPLVDKYGRRNACLVYCALEVVINILEGVPIMTVLLVGRVLGGISTSLLFSAFESWMVTEHRQRGFADRLLGKTFAFGSEINGVVAVIAGLVAQITADAFGDVGPFRAAVVVTVIAAAFVFSWSENYGSPTEDDRKEIQKADNSEDSGETSDTGLLVDSYTLGLCYSLFEGAMYVFATGGKLFDLVGNSWVREELLLLVTAAVSAVSLLIPTVSRNFQYILGGFLVFE
;
A
#
# COMPACT_ATOMS: atom_id res chain seq x y z
N MET A 1 -9.58 -22.13 24.45
CA MET A 1 -8.32 -22.89 24.36
C MET A 1 -7.92 -23.26 22.91
N PRO A 2 -7.82 -22.31 21.96
CA PRO A 2 -6.95 -22.47 20.78
C PRO A 2 -5.79 -21.45 20.71
N THR A 3 -5.76 -20.45 21.60
CA THR A 3 -4.81 -19.33 21.54
C THR A 3 -3.42 -19.65 22.11
N MET A 4 -3.26 -20.73 22.87
CA MET A 4 -2.00 -21.03 23.57
C MET A 4 -0.89 -21.58 22.67
N TRP A 5 -1.23 -22.24 21.56
CA TRP A 5 -0.20 -22.89 20.73
C TRP A 5 0.73 -21.89 20.04
N LEU A 6 0.20 -20.79 19.51
CA LEU A 6 0.99 -19.72 18.89
C LEU A 6 1.89 -18.98 19.90
N ALA A 7 1.38 -18.76 21.12
CA ALA A 7 2.11 -18.10 22.19
C ALA A 7 3.30 -18.96 22.68
N ASP A 8 3.11 -20.27 22.81
CA ASP A 8 4.16 -21.18 23.30
C ASP A 8 5.26 -21.45 22.26
N THR A 9 4.96 -21.42 20.95
CA THR A 9 5.96 -21.63 19.88
C THR A 9 6.84 -20.41 19.59
N PHE A 10 6.31 -19.19 19.75
CA PHE A 10 7.01 -17.95 19.36
C PHE A 10 7.38 -17.04 20.54
N GLN A 11 7.06 -17.41 21.79
CA GLN A 11 7.19 -16.57 22.98
C GLN A 11 6.53 -15.18 22.85
N TRP A 12 5.52 -15.07 21.99
CA TRP A 12 4.81 -13.81 21.81
C TRP A 12 3.88 -13.53 22.98
N PRO A 13 3.72 -12.25 23.38
CA PRO A 13 2.72 -11.88 24.36
C PRO A 13 1.33 -12.37 23.94
N VAL A 14 0.59 -12.96 24.88
CA VAL A 14 -0.75 -13.54 24.65
C VAL A 14 -1.72 -12.50 24.08
N TRP A 15 -1.52 -11.22 24.38
CA TRP A 15 -2.33 -10.12 23.84
C TRP A 15 -2.07 -9.89 22.34
N ALA A 16 -0.81 -9.94 21.88
CA ALA A 16 -0.45 -9.70 20.49
C ALA A 16 -0.99 -10.82 19.59
N THR A 17 -0.82 -12.07 20.01
CA THR A 17 -1.39 -13.24 19.32
C THR A 17 -2.92 -13.19 19.28
N SER A 18 -3.56 -12.74 20.35
CA SER A 18 -5.01 -12.55 20.40
C SER A 18 -5.49 -11.44 19.46
N CYS A 19 -4.79 -10.31 19.39
CA CYS A 19 -5.10 -9.23 18.44
C CYS A 19 -4.97 -9.70 16.98
N CYS A 20 -3.88 -10.38 16.62
CA CYS A 20 -3.70 -10.91 15.26
C CYS A 20 -4.81 -11.91 14.89
N LEU A 21 -5.20 -12.80 15.81
CA LEU A 21 -6.27 -13.76 15.59
C LEU A 21 -7.64 -13.08 15.46
N VAL A 22 -7.92 -12.06 16.28
CA VAL A 22 -9.17 -11.29 16.19
C VAL A 22 -9.25 -10.55 14.86
N LEU A 23 -8.17 -9.87 14.44
CA LEU A 23 -8.11 -9.20 13.14
C LEU A 23 -8.31 -10.20 11.99
N LEU A 24 -7.67 -11.37 12.06
CA LEU A 24 -7.84 -12.43 11.07
C LEU A 24 -9.31 -12.93 11.01
N VAL A 25 -9.95 -13.15 12.17
CA VAL A 25 -11.36 -13.57 12.25
C VAL A 25 -12.30 -12.48 11.75
N CYS A 26 -12.04 -11.21 12.07
CA CYS A 26 -12.79 -10.06 11.54
C CYS A 26 -12.67 -10.00 10.01
N LEU A 27 -11.47 -10.16 9.46
CA LEU A 27 -11.23 -10.14 8.02
C LEU A 27 -11.93 -11.31 7.32
N LEU A 28 -11.84 -12.52 7.88
CA LEU A 28 -12.55 -13.71 7.39
C LEU A 28 -14.07 -13.56 7.48
N SER A 29 -14.59 -12.99 8.56
CA SER A 29 -16.04 -12.80 8.73
C SER A 29 -16.59 -11.73 7.79
N LEU A 30 -15.84 -10.65 7.53
CA LEU A 30 -16.17 -9.68 6.47
C LEU A 30 -16.20 -10.35 5.08
N HIS A 31 -15.23 -11.22 4.78
CA HIS A 31 -15.21 -12.01 3.53
C HIS A 31 -16.44 -12.94 3.39
N VAL A 32 -16.87 -13.56 4.49
CA VAL A 32 -18.07 -14.39 4.51
C VAL A 32 -19.32 -13.54 4.29
N ILE A 33 -19.42 -12.39 4.96
CA ILE A 33 -20.54 -11.45 4.81
C ILE A 33 -20.61 -10.91 3.38
N GLU A 34 -19.47 -10.54 2.79
CA GLU A 34 -19.39 -10.08 1.41
C GLU A 34 -19.78 -11.19 0.43
N LYS A 35 -19.31 -12.43 0.62
CA LYS A 35 -19.78 -13.57 -0.19
C LYS A 35 -21.28 -13.81 -0.03
N LEU A 36 -21.84 -13.70 1.17
CA LEU A 36 -23.27 -13.88 1.40
C LEU A 36 -24.11 -12.76 0.75
N LEU A 37 -23.69 -11.50 0.90
CA LEU A 37 -24.33 -10.34 0.26
C LEU A 37 -24.14 -10.37 -1.26
N GLY A 38 -22.97 -10.78 -1.73
CA GLY A 38 -22.63 -10.97 -3.13
C GLY A 38 -23.42 -12.10 -3.78
N LEU A 39 -23.68 -13.20 -3.06
CA LEU A 39 -24.60 -14.25 -3.49
C LEU A 39 -26.04 -13.73 -3.57
N GLN A 40 -26.51 -12.93 -2.61
CA GLN A 40 -27.83 -12.30 -2.68
C GLN A 40 -27.95 -11.34 -3.89
N ARG A 41 -26.91 -10.53 -4.15
CA ARG A 41 -26.86 -9.58 -5.26
C ARG A 41 -26.72 -10.27 -6.62
N SER A 42 -25.94 -11.35 -6.69
CA SER A 42 -25.78 -12.21 -7.86
C SER A 42 -27.08 -12.95 -8.19
N SER A 43 -27.81 -13.43 -7.17
CA SER A 43 -29.14 -14.03 -7.33
C SER A 43 -30.18 -13.05 -7.89
N GLN A 44 -30.05 -11.74 -7.61
CA GLN A 44 -30.88 -10.70 -8.23
C GLN A 44 -30.43 -10.29 -9.65
N THR A 45 -29.15 -10.47 -10.00
CA THR A 45 -28.58 -10.01 -11.29
C THR A 45 -28.56 -11.13 -12.35
N LEU A 46 -28.62 -12.40 -11.95
CA LEU A 46 -28.69 -13.56 -12.88
C LEU A 46 -29.94 -13.59 -13.77
N GLY A 47 -30.89 -12.66 -13.57
CA GLY A 47 -32.04 -12.48 -14.44
C GLY A 47 -31.73 -11.81 -15.79
N ASN A 48 -30.59 -11.15 -15.97
CA ASN A 48 -30.27 -10.46 -17.24
C ASN A 48 -28.76 -10.50 -17.58
N ALA A 49 -28.48 -11.05 -18.77
CA ALA A 49 -27.21 -11.09 -19.50
C ALA A 49 -26.22 -12.23 -19.19
N GLN A 50 -26.00 -13.06 -20.21
CA GLN A 50 -24.87 -14.00 -20.33
C GLN A 50 -23.63 -13.24 -20.85
N PRO A 51 -22.48 -13.28 -20.17
CA PRO A 51 -21.22 -12.77 -20.70
C PRO A 51 -20.57 -13.78 -21.66
N LYS A 52 -19.79 -13.27 -22.63
CA LYS A 52 -18.97 -14.07 -23.55
C LYS A 52 -17.81 -14.72 -22.77
N ALA A 53 -17.83 -16.06 -22.68
CA ALA A 53 -16.87 -16.84 -21.87
C ALA A 53 -15.38 -16.61 -22.17
N THR A 54 -15.02 -16.16 -23.38
CA THR A 54 -13.61 -15.99 -23.81
C THR A 54 -12.94 -14.74 -23.24
N ASP A 55 -13.69 -13.65 -23.06
CA ASP A 55 -13.14 -12.39 -22.55
C ASP A 55 -12.94 -12.44 -21.02
N ASP A 56 -13.80 -13.20 -20.32
CA ASP A 56 -13.74 -13.40 -18.88
C ASP A 56 -12.50 -14.22 -18.44
N GLU A 57 -12.14 -15.27 -19.19
CA GLU A 57 -10.95 -16.08 -18.89
C GLU A 57 -9.65 -15.31 -19.12
N ALA A 58 -9.56 -14.58 -20.23
CA ALA A 58 -8.43 -13.72 -20.56
C ALA A 58 -8.23 -12.61 -19.51
N PHE A 59 -9.33 -11.99 -19.06
CA PHE A 59 -9.32 -11.02 -17.98
C PHE A 59 -8.86 -11.64 -16.66
N ALA A 60 -9.41 -12.80 -16.27
CA ALA A 60 -9.04 -13.46 -15.02
C ALA A 60 -7.54 -13.84 -14.98
N HIS A 61 -6.99 -14.29 -16.11
CA HIS A 61 -5.55 -14.55 -16.22
C HIS A 61 -4.73 -13.27 -16.03
N PHE A 62 -5.09 -12.18 -16.74
CA PHE A 62 -4.43 -10.88 -16.62
C PHE A 62 -4.51 -10.31 -15.20
N GLN A 63 -5.69 -10.34 -14.58
CA GLN A 63 -5.93 -9.89 -13.22
C GLN A 63 -5.04 -10.65 -12.23
N ARG A 64 -5.00 -11.99 -12.32
CA ARG A 64 -4.16 -12.82 -11.45
C ARG A 64 -2.68 -12.51 -11.64
N GLN A 65 -2.22 -12.32 -12.88
CA GLN A 65 -0.84 -11.97 -13.18
C GLN A 65 -0.43 -10.65 -12.49
N TYR A 66 -1.29 -9.63 -12.53
CA TYR A 66 -1.06 -8.37 -11.83
C TYR A 66 -1.08 -8.54 -10.31
N LEU A 67 -2.12 -9.18 -9.76
CA LEU A 67 -2.31 -9.32 -8.32
C LEU A 67 -1.20 -10.14 -7.64
N VAL A 68 -0.64 -11.15 -8.32
CA VAL A 68 0.50 -11.91 -7.81
C VAL A 68 1.73 -11.01 -7.65
N VAL A 69 2.06 -10.20 -8.66
CA VAL A 69 3.19 -9.26 -8.57
C VAL A 69 2.92 -8.22 -7.49
N TYR A 70 1.73 -7.61 -7.49
CA TYR A 70 1.33 -6.62 -6.51
C TYR A 70 1.46 -7.17 -5.08
N GLY A 71 0.96 -8.37 -4.82
CA GLY A 71 1.09 -9.02 -3.53
C GLY A 71 2.54 -9.29 -3.13
N LEU A 72 3.41 -9.68 -4.07
CA LEU A 72 4.84 -9.90 -3.79
C LEU A 72 5.57 -8.59 -3.46
N VAL A 73 5.34 -7.51 -4.21
CA VAL A 73 6.00 -6.23 -3.93
C VAL A 73 5.50 -5.62 -2.62
N MET A 74 4.21 -5.71 -2.32
CA MET A 74 3.68 -5.29 -1.02
C MET A 74 4.23 -6.15 0.13
N LEU A 75 4.36 -7.47 -0.06
CA LEU A 75 4.96 -8.35 0.94
C LEU A 75 6.41 -7.95 1.24
N ALA A 76 7.21 -7.68 0.21
CA ALA A 76 8.60 -7.24 0.39
C ALA A 76 8.66 -5.91 1.16
N ASP A 77 7.79 -4.96 0.83
CA ASP A 77 7.72 -3.66 1.50
C ASP A 77 7.33 -3.77 2.98
N TRP A 78 6.32 -4.59 3.29
CA TRP A 78 5.91 -4.83 4.67
C TRP A 78 6.99 -5.57 5.48
N LEU A 79 7.73 -6.51 4.87
CA LEU A 79 8.80 -7.24 5.54
C LEU A 79 9.86 -6.27 6.09
N GLN A 80 10.34 -5.34 5.26
CA GLN A 80 11.31 -4.33 5.69
C GLN A 80 10.70 -3.30 6.65
N GLY A 81 9.47 -2.85 6.40
CA GLY A 81 8.82 -1.80 7.17
C GLY A 81 8.66 -2.11 8.66
N THR A 82 8.43 -3.39 9.00
CA THR A 82 8.21 -3.83 10.39
C THR A 82 9.43 -3.68 11.31
N HIS A 83 10.66 -3.77 10.77
CA HIS A 83 11.90 -3.80 11.57
C HIS A 83 12.84 -2.63 11.30
N MET A 84 12.48 -1.73 10.39
CA MET A 84 13.29 -0.58 9.98
C MET A 84 13.66 0.35 11.13
N TYR A 85 12.71 0.65 12.01
CA TYR A 85 12.97 1.45 13.20
C TYR A 85 13.93 0.72 14.15
N SER A 86 13.64 -0.54 14.47
CA SER A 86 14.42 -1.37 15.38
C SER A 86 15.85 -1.57 14.91
N LEU A 87 16.05 -1.79 13.60
CA LEU A 87 17.37 -1.92 12.97
C LEU A 87 18.22 -0.65 13.15
N TYR A 88 17.62 0.52 12.94
CA TYR A 88 18.33 1.79 13.11
C TYR A 88 18.66 2.09 14.55
N GLN A 89 17.76 1.72 15.46
CA GLN A 89 18.00 1.82 16.88
C GLN A 89 19.12 0.88 17.33
N SER A 90 19.16 -0.36 16.84
CA SER A 90 20.20 -1.34 17.21
C SER A 90 21.58 -0.96 16.67
N TYR A 91 21.64 -0.23 15.55
CA TYR A 91 22.87 0.40 15.05
C TYR A 91 23.28 1.68 15.80
N GLY A 92 22.45 2.19 16.72
CA GLY A 92 22.73 3.45 17.44
C GLY A 92 22.61 4.70 16.57
N MET A 93 21.80 4.64 15.51
CA MET A 93 21.69 5.71 14.52
C MET A 93 20.63 6.73 14.89
N ASN A 94 20.75 7.94 14.32
CA ASN A 94 19.69 8.94 14.39
C ASN A 94 18.53 8.55 13.47
N VAL A 95 17.60 7.77 14.02
CA VAL A 95 16.40 7.28 13.34
C VAL A 95 15.58 8.42 12.74
N GLY A 96 15.40 9.52 13.49
CA GLY A 96 14.62 10.67 13.03
C GLY A 96 15.20 11.31 11.77
N ALA A 97 16.53 11.46 11.70
CA ALA A 97 17.20 11.98 10.50
C ALA A 97 17.03 11.07 9.28
N LEU A 98 17.09 9.75 9.47
CA LEU A 98 16.92 8.76 8.40
C LEU A 98 15.49 8.77 7.85
N PHE A 99 14.48 8.74 8.72
CA PHE A 99 13.08 8.82 8.29
C PHE A 99 12.76 10.16 7.62
N LEU A 100 13.18 11.29 8.21
CA LEU A 100 12.99 12.62 7.61
C LEU A 100 13.61 12.72 6.22
N THR A 101 14.82 12.18 6.04
CA THR A 101 15.50 12.16 4.73
C THR A 101 14.72 11.33 3.72
N GLY A 102 14.20 10.17 4.12
CA GLY A 102 13.37 9.33 3.26
C GLY A 102 12.12 10.07 2.78
N PHE A 103 11.35 10.64 3.70
CA PHE A 103 10.14 11.39 3.37
C PHE A 103 10.41 12.62 2.50
N LEU A 104 11.44 13.40 2.84
CA LEU A 104 11.80 14.58 2.05
C LEU A 104 12.23 14.20 0.64
N SER A 105 12.95 13.07 0.49
CA SER A 105 13.30 12.52 -0.81
C SER A 105 12.04 12.16 -1.61
N SER A 106 11.06 11.46 -1.02
CA SER A 106 9.80 11.13 -1.70
C SER A 106 9.06 12.36 -2.21
N VAL A 107 9.01 13.45 -1.42
CA VAL A 107 8.39 14.71 -1.83
C VAL A 107 9.09 15.33 -3.04
N VAL A 108 10.43 15.35 -3.02
CA VAL A 108 11.22 15.94 -4.11
C VAL A 108 11.10 15.11 -5.38
N PHE A 109 11.29 13.79 -5.28
CA PHE A 109 11.36 12.91 -6.44
C PHE A 109 9.99 12.45 -6.96
N GLY A 110 8.95 12.42 -6.13
CA GLY A 110 7.60 12.01 -6.53
C GLY A 110 7.05 12.81 -7.72
N ASN A 111 7.34 14.11 -7.78
CA ASN A 111 6.96 14.99 -8.89
C ASN A 111 7.64 14.64 -10.22
N PHE A 112 8.84 14.06 -10.18
CA PHE A 112 9.61 13.73 -11.37
C PHE A 112 9.43 12.28 -11.82
N VAL A 113 9.11 11.38 -10.89
CA VAL A 113 9.00 9.95 -11.15
C VAL A 113 7.86 9.67 -12.14
N GLY A 114 6.68 10.25 -11.98
CA GLY A 114 5.53 10.03 -12.88
C GLY A 114 5.86 10.28 -14.37
N PRO A 115 6.31 11.50 -14.74
CA PRO A 115 6.72 11.79 -16.13
C PRO A 115 7.86 10.90 -16.66
N LEU A 116 8.77 10.46 -15.77
CA LEU A 116 9.86 9.55 -16.15
C LEU A 116 9.31 8.15 -16.48
N VAL A 117 8.39 7.65 -15.67
CA VAL A 117 7.73 6.34 -15.83
C VAL A 117 6.98 6.29 -17.16
N ASP A 118 6.23 7.34 -17.48
CA ASP A 118 5.48 7.41 -18.75
C ASP A 118 6.39 7.49 -19.98
N LYS A 119 7.57 8.12 -19.86
CA LYS A 119 8.53 8.26 -20.96
C LYS A 119 9.37 7.01 -21.22
N TYR A 120 9.85 6.35 -20.17
CA TYR A 120 10.80 5.23 -20.30
C TYR A 120 10.14 3.84 -20.26
N GLY A 121 8.82 3.79 -20.03
CA GLY A 121 8.03 2.56 -20.00
C GLY A 121 7.73 2.11 -18.58
N ARG A 122 6.48 1.67 -18.36
CA ARG A 122 5.96 1.38 -17.03
C ARG A 122 6.41 0.02 -16.50
N ARG A 123 6.65 -0.97 -17.36
CA ARG A 123 7.29 -2.23 -16.94
C ARG A 123 8.73 -2.00 -16.54
N ASN A 124 9.50 -1.25 -17.33
CA ASN A 124 10.86 -0.88 -16.97
C ASN A 124 10.91 -0.14 -15.62
N ALA A 125 9.96 0.76 -15.37
CA ALA A 125 9.83 1.42 -14.08
C ALA A 125 9.59 0.44 -12.91
N CYS A 126 8.73 -0.57 -13.09
CA CYS A 126 8.53 -1.63 -12.11
C CYS A 126 9.81 -2.45 -11.87
N LEU A 127 10.62 -2.69 -12.90
CA LEU A 127 11.92 -3.36 -12.76
C LEU A 127 12.97 -2.48 -12.06
N VAL A 128 12.96 -1.17 -12.33
CA VAL A 128 13.79 -0.19 -11.62
C VAL A 128 13.42 -0.17 -10.14
N TYR A 129 12.13 -0.18 -9.80
CA TYR A 129 11.67 -0.36 -8.42
C TYR A 129 12.28 -1.61 -7.79
N CYS A 130 12.14 -2.79 -8.42
CA CYS A 130 12.70 -4.02 -7.88
C CYS A 130 14.23 -3.95 -7.70
N ALA A 131 14.94 -3.33 -8.64
CA ALA A 131 16.39 -3.14 -8.52
C ALA A 131 16.77 -2.20 -7.37
N LEU A 132 16.05 -1.09 -7.22
CA LEU A 132 16.23 -0.15 -6.10
C LEU A 132 15.97 -0.85 -4.77
N GLU A 133 14.87 -1.59 -4.64
CA GLU A 133 14.54 -2.34 -3.42
C GLU A 133 15.64 -3.33 -3.03
N VAL A 134 16.19 -4.08 -3.98
CA VAL A 134 17.31 -4.99 -3.70
C VAL A 134 18.54 -4.21 -3.21
N VAL A 135 18.86 -3.10 -3.87
CA VAL A 135 20.01 -2.25 -3.46
C VAL A 135 19.77 -1.69 -2.06
N ILE A 136 18.61 -1.08 -1.80
CA ILE A 136 18.25 -0.47 -0.52
C ILE A 136 18.40 -1.51 0.60
N ASN A 137 17.76 -2.66 0.47
CA ASN A 137 17.81 -3.72 1.48
C ASN A 137 19.24 -4.25 1.73
N ILE A 138 20.13 -4.20 0.73
CA ILE A 138 21.56 -4.51 0.93
C ILE A 138 22.27 -3.39 1.69
N LEU A 139 21.98 -2.12 1.38
CA LEU A 139 22.54 -0.96 2.09
C LEU A 139 22.13 -0.95 3.57
N GLU A 140 20.93 -1.40 3.91
CA GLU A 140 20.45 -1.55 5.30
C GLU A 140 21.31 -2.52 6.13
N GLY A 141 22.04 -3.43 5.48
CA GLY A 141 23.00 -4.31 6.16
C GLY A 141 24.30 -3.62 6.59
N VAL A 142 24.52 -2.36 6.21
CA VAL A 142 25.77 -1.62 6.47
C VAL A 142 25.50 -0.51 7.48
N PRO A 143 25.97 -0.64 8.74
CA PRO A 143 25.69 0.32 9.82
C PRO A 143 26.55 1.59 9.71
N ILE A 144 26.47 2.29 8.57
CA ILE A 144 27.19 3.54 8.29
C ILE A 144 26.16 4.61 7.91
N MET A 145 26.16 5.74 8.62
CA MET A 145 25.10 6.76 8.51
C MET A 145 24.92 7.27 7.08
N THR A 146 26.03 7.56 6.41
CA THR A 146 26.01 8.03 5.03
C THR A 146 25.41 6.98 4.08
N VAL A 147 25.70 5.69 4.31
CA VAL A 147 25.18 4.60 3.49
C VAL A 147 23.68 4.45 3.69
N LEU A 148 23.22 4.49 4.94
CA LEU A 148 21.80 4.43 5.28
C LEU A 148 21.04 5.66 4.74
N LEU A 149 21.62 6.87 4.82
CA LEU A 149 21.03 8.08 4.24
C LEU A 149 20.87 7.96 2.71
N VAL A 150 21.87 7.40 2.01
CA VAL A 150 21.74 7.10 0.58
C VAL A 150 20.60 6.10 0.35
N GLY A 151 20.54 5.04 1.16
CA GLY A 151 19.43 4.07 1.14
C GLY A 151 18.07 4.74 1.31
N ARG A 152 17.93 5.70 2.23
CA ARG A 152 16.70 6.49 2.44
C ARG A 152 16.33 7.35 1.25
N VAL A 153 17.30 8.01 0.63
CA VAL A 153 17.07 8.82 -0.58
C VAL A 153 16.54 7.93 -1.71
N LEU A 154 17.19 6.79 -1.95
CA LEU A 154 16.74 5.81 -2.94
C LEU A 154 15.37 5.21 -2.58
N GLY A 155 15.11 4.99 -1.28
CA GLY A 155 13.82 4.54 -0.75
C GLY A 155 12.68 5.46 -1.15
N GLY A 156 12.84 6.78 -1.03
CA GLY A 156 11.79 7.72 -1.45
C GLY A 156 11.45 7.67 -2.94
N ILE A 157 12.46 7.43 -3.79
CA ILE A 157 12.26 7.19 -5.24
C ILE A 157 11.52 5.86 -5.46
N SER A 158 11.93 4.82 -4.73
CA SER A 158 11.33 3.49 -4.81
C SER A 158 9.87 3.50 -4.39
N THR A 159 9.51 4.12 -3.27
CA THR A 159 8.13 4.27 -2.80
C THR A 159 7.26 4.98 -3.83
N SER A 160 7.79 6.02 -4.47
CA SER A 160 7.06 6.72 -5.54
C SER A 160 6.76 5.79 -6.72
N LEU A 161 7.70 4.93 -7.11
CA LEU A 161 7.51 3.93 -8.16
C LEU A 161 6.53 2.82 -7.76
N LEU A 162 6.57 2.37 -6.50
CA LEU A 162 5.68 1.32 -5.98
C LEU A 162 4.21 1.69 -6.18
N PHE A 163 3.82 2.90 -5.77
CA PHE A 163 2.43 3.34 -5.83
C PHE A 163 2.02 3.85 -7.21
N SER A 164 2.94 4.39 -8.01
CA SER A 164 2.58 4.96 -9.33
C SER A 164 2.76 3.99 -10.50
N ALA A 165 3.90 3.30 -10.60
CA ALA A 165 4.28 2.58 -11.81
C ALA A 165 3.45 1.30 -12.02
N PHE A 166 3.22 0.53 -10.95
CA PHE A 166 2.45 -0.72 -11.01
C PHE A 166 0.99 -0.46 -11.34
N GLU A 167 0.37 0.53 -10.69
CA GLU A 167 -1.00 0.94 -10.98
C GLU A 167 -1.12 1.45 -12.41
N SER A 168 -0.23 2.36 -12.81
CA SER A 168 -0.24 2.91 -14.17
C SER A 168 -0.08 1.81 -15.24
N TRP A 169 0.80 0.83 -15.02
CA TRP A 169 0.95 -0.29 -15.95
C TRP A 169 -0.35 -1.08 -16.10
N MET A 170 -1.01 -1.38 -14.97
CA MET A 170 -2.26 -2.12 -14.94
C MET A 170 -3.39 -1.36 -15.64
N VAL A 171 -3.52 -0.05 -15.40
CA VAL A 171 -4.58 0.77 -16.00
C VAL A 171 -4.47 0.80 -17.51
N THR A 172 -3.28 1.07 -18.08
CA THR A 172 -3.22 1.13 -19.55
C THR A 172 -3.18 -0.22 -20.22
N GLU A 173 -2.60 -1.26 -19.61
CA GLU A 173 -2.73 -2.62 -20.15
C GLU A 173 -4.20 -3.07 -20.17
N HIS A 174 -4.96 -2.76 -19.12
CA HIS A 174 -6.39 -3.07 -19.01
C HIS A 174 -7.19 -2.40 -20.13
N ARG A 175 -6.94 -1.11 -20.37
CA ARG A 175 -7.60 -0.33 -21.43
C ARG A 175 -7.16 -0.76 -22.83
N GLN A 176 -5.87 -1.04 -23.04
CA GLN A 176 -5.34 -1.52 -24.32
C GLN A 176 -5.94 -2.87 -24.73
N ARG A 177 -6.22 -3.74 -23.75
CA ARG A 177 -6.90 -5.03 -23.97
C ARG A 177 -8.42 -4.91 -24.13
N GLY A 178 -8.98 -3.70 -23.98
CA GLY A 178 -10.41 -3.44 -24.18
C GLY A 178 -11.32 -4.02 -23.10
N PHE A 179 -10.80 -4.27 -21.89
CA PHE A 179 -11.61 -4.78 -20.79
C PHE A 179 -12.52 -3.68 -20.20
N ALA A 180 -13.67 -4.08 -19.66
CA ALA A 180 -14.63 -3.12 -19.10
C ALA A 180 -14.08 -2.40 -17.86
N ASP A 181 -14.25 -1.08 -17.77
CA ASP A 181 -13.73 -0.26 -16.65
C ASP A 181 -14.22 -0.67 -15.27
N ARG A 182 -15.44 -1.23 -15.16
CA ARG A 182 -15.97 -1.76 -13.89
C ARG A 182 -15.08 -2.84 -13.26
N LEU A 183 -14.33 -3.57 -14.08
CA LEU A 183 -13.44 -4.65 -13.64
C LEU A 183 -12.11 -4.10 -13.08
N LEU A 184 -11.74 -2.88 -13.46
CA LEU A 184 -10.56 -2.18 -12.96
C LEU A 184 -10.70 -1.90 -11.47
N GLY A 185 -11.82 -1.27 -11.08
CA GLY A 185 -12.12 -0.98 -9.67
C GLY A 185 -12.20 -2.24 -8.80
N LYS A 186 -12.74 -3.34 -9.35
CA LYS A 186 -12.76 -4.64 -8.66
C LYS A 186 -11.35 -5.20 -8.45
N THR A 187 -10.45 -5.00 -9.41
CA THR A 187 -9.06 -5.44 -9.29
C THR A 187 -8.32 -4.67 -8.20
N PHE A 188 -8.50 -3.36 -8.11
CA PHE A 188 -7.89 -2.57 -7.04
C PHE A 188 -8.48 -2.89 -5.66
N ALA A 189 -9.78 -3.18 -5.57
CA ALA A 189 -10.37 -3.67 -4.33
C ALA A 189 -9.71 -4.99 -3.87
N PHE A 190 -9.57 -5.97 -4.77
CA PHE A 190 -8.83 -7.20 -4.47
C PHE A 190 -7.35 -6.95 -4.15
N GLY A 191 -6.72 -5.98 -4.81
CA GLY A 191 -5.36 -5.55 -4.49
C GLY A 191 -5.24 -5.06 -3.05
N SER A 192 -6.17 -4.22 -2.60
CA SER A 192 -6.23 -3.72 -1.23
C SER A 192 -6.46 -4.83 -0.19
N GLU A 193 -7.34 -5.79 -0.49
CA GLU A 193 -7.53 -6.98 0.35
C GLU A 193 -6.25 -7.81 0.46
N ILE A 194 -5.60 -8.07 -0.68
CA ILE A 194 -4.31 -8.76 -0.72
C ILE A 194 -3.30 -8.01 0.13
N ASN A 195 -3.18 -6.69 -0.03
CA ASN A 195 -2.26 -5.85 0.74
C ASN A 195 -2.43 -6.07 2.26
N GLY A 196 -3.67 -6.05 2.77
CA GLY A 196 -3.95 -6.34 4.17
C GLY A 196 -3.54 -7.74 4.61
N VAL A 197 -3.78 -8.76 3.77
CA VAL A 197 -3.38 -10.15 4.04
C VAL A 197 -1.85 -10.29 4.05
N VAL A 198 -1.14 -9.74 3.07
CA VAL A 198 0.33 -9.82 3.03
C VAL A 198 0.98 -9.01 4.15
N ALA A 199 0.39 -7.91 4.64
CA ALA A 199 0.89 -7.19 5.81
C ALA A 199 0.91 -8.08 7.07
N VAL A 200 -0.15 -8.85 7.31
CA VAL A 200 -0.22 -9.80 8.45
C VAL A 200 0.82 -10.92 8.29
N ILE A 201 0.93 -11.48 7.09
CA ILE A 201 1.94 -12.52 6.79
C ILE A 201 3.35 -11.97 6.96
N ALA A 202 3.61 -10.74 6.48
CA ALA A 202 4.89 -10.08 6.58
C ALA A 202 5.32 -9.90 8.03
N GLY A 203 4.42 -9.49 8.93
CA GLY A 203 4.75 -9.36 10.36
C GLY A 203 5.24 -10.68 10.98
N LEU A 204 4.58 -11.80 10.65
CA LEU A 204 4.99 -13.13 11.12
C LEU A 204 6.34 -13.56 10.52
N VAL A 205 6.50 -13.42 9.20
CA VAL A 205 7.74 -13.80 8.50
C VAL A 205 8.92 -12.92 8.91
N ALA A 206 8.68 -11.63 9.12
CA ALA A 206 9.68 -10.69 9.61
C ALA A 206 10.18 -11.12 10.98
N GLN A 207 9.29 -11.46 11.92
CA GLN A 207 9.73 -11.96 13.21
C GLN A 207 10.55 -13.24 13.10
N ILE A 208 10.07 -14.25 12.35
CA ILE A 208 10.80 -15.52 12.17
C ILE A 208 12.21 -15.27 11.64
N THR A 209 12.33 -14.36 10.67
CA THR A 209 13.62 -14.03 10.06
C THR A 209 14.49 -13.17 10.98
N ALA A 210 13.90 -12.31 11.79
CA ALA A 210 14.60 -11.54 12.82
C ALA A 210 15.16 -12.44 13.93
N ASP A 211 14.37 -13.41 14.40
CA ASP A 211 14.81 -14.38 15.41
C ASP A 211 15.98 -15.25 14.91
N ALA A 212 15.98 -15.58 13.62
CA ALA A 212 17.02 -16.41 13.00
C ALA A 212 18.29 -15.65 12.61
N PHE A 213 18.17 -14.39 12.15
CA PHE A 213 19.27 -13.65 11.52
C PHE A 213 19.53 -12.26 12.13
N GLY A 214 18.88 -11.92 13.24
CA GLY A 214 18.88 -10.59 13.85
C GLY A 214 18.04 -9.58 13.06
N ASP A 215 18.07 -8.31 13.44
CA ASP A 215 17.23 -7.25 12.86
C ASP A 215 17.36 -7.07 11.33
N VAL A 216 18.45 -7.58 10.73
CA VAL A 216 18.71 -7.57 9.27
C VAL A 216 17.95 -8.69 8.53
N GLY A 217 17.47 -9.71 9.24
CA GLY A 217 16.77 -10.87 8.70
C GLY A 217 15.58 -10.53 7.77
N PRO A 218 14.64 -9.67 8.19
CA PRO A 218 13.50 -9.25 7.37
C PRO A 218 13.91 -8.60 6.05
N PHE A 219 14.98 -7.78 6.05
CA PHE A 219 15.52 -7.12 4.86
C PHE A 219 16.09 -8.14 3.86
N ARG A 220 16.77 -9.18 4.35
CA ARG A 220 17.25 -10.28 3.49
C ARG A 220 16.10 -11.08 2.89
N ALA A 221 15.03 -11.30 3.66
CA ALA A 221 13.82 -11.94 3.15
C ALA A 221 13.13 -11.08 2.08
N ALA A 222 13.05 -9.77 2.31
CA ALA A 222 12.53 -8.80 1.33
C ALA A 222 13.31 -8.87 0.01
N VAL A 223 14.65 -8.94 0.03
CA VAL A 223 15.47 -9.13 -1.19
C VAL A 223 15.03 -10.36 -1.99
N VAL A 224 14.83 -11.51 -1.31
CA VAL A 224 14.41 -12.75 -1.99
C VAL A 224 13.03 -12.58 -2.62
N VAL A 225 12.07 -12.02 -1.88
CA VAL A 225 10.71 -11.77 -2.38
C VAL A 225 10.72 -10.80 -3.57
N THR A 226 11.49 -9.73 -3.50
CA THR A 226 11.64 -8.74 -4.57
C THR A 226 12.25 -9.33 -5.83
N VAL A 227 13.26 -10.22 -5.71
CA VAL A 227 13.84 -10.92 -6.87
C VAL A 227 12.80 -11.83 -7.54
N ILE A 228 11.95 -12.50 -6.75
CA ILE A 228 10.84 -13.30 -7.29
C ILE A 228 9.83 -12.38 -7.99
N ALA A 229 9.46 -11.24 -7.39
CA ALA A 229 8.57 -10.26 -8.01
C ALA A 229 9.13 -9.78 -9.36
N ALA A 230 10.42 -9.43 -9.41
CA ALA A 230 11.09 -9.03 -10.64
C ALA A 230 10.99 -10.10 -11.73
N ALA A 231 11.18 -11.38 -11.38
CA ALA A 231 11.04 -12.51 -12.30
C ALA A 231 9.65 -12.55 -12.97
N PHE A 232 8.59 -12.27 -12.20
CA PHE A 232 7.24 -12.16 -12.76
C PHE A 232 7.04 -10.89 -13.61
N VAL A 233 7.58 -9.74 -13.20
CA VAL A 233 7.52 -8.49 -13.98
C VAL A 233 8.24 -8.62 -15.32
N PHE A 234 9.28 -9.47 -15.44
CA PHE A 234 9.91 -9.74 -16.73
C PHE A 234 8.95 -10.35 -17.76
N SER A 235 7.88 -11.01 -17.34
CA SER A 235 6.85 -11.55 -18.24
C SER A 235 5.86 -10.51 -18.76
N TRP A 236 5.89 -9.28 -18.22
CA TRP A 236 4.96 -8.22 -18.60
C TRP A 236 5.31 -7.64 -19.97
N SER A 237 4.30 -7.15 -20.68
CA SER A 237 4.46 -6.29 -21.85
C SER A 237 4.95 -4.92 -21.41
N GLU A 238 5.76 -4.27 -22.26
CA GLU A 238 6.07 -2.87 -22.06
C GLU A 238 4.91 -2.02 -22.58
N ASN A 239 4.45 -1.07 -21.76
CA ASN A 239 3.45 -0.10 -22.15
C ASN A 239 3.88 1.30 -21.72
N TYR A 240 3.44 2.29 -22.49
CA TYR A 240 3.87 3.68 -22.38
C TYR A 240 2.66 4.57 -22.13
N GLY A 241 2.90 5.73 -21.51
CA GLY A 241 1.92 6.80 -21.44
C GLY A 241 1.76 7.46 -22.81
N SER A 242 1.10 6.80 -23.75
CA SER A 242 0.63 7.45 -24.98
C SER A 242 -0.75 8.03 -24.72
N PRO A 243 -0.99 9.34 -24.97
CA PRO A 243 -2.32 9.91 -24.82
C PRO A 243 -3.28 9.17 -25.76
N THR A 244 -4.29 8.52 -25.17
CA THR A 244 -5.38 7.88 -25.89
C THR A 244 -6.09 8.93 -26.77
N GLU A 245 -6.81 8.54 -27.83
CA GLU A 245 -7.59 9.53 -28.62
C GLU A 245 -8.57 10.34 -27.75
N ASP A 246 -9.06 9.76 -26.65
CA ASP A 246 -9.89 10.46 -25.67
C ASP A 246 -9.10 11.41 -24.77
N ASP A 247 -7.90 11.04 -24.30
CA ASP A 247 -7.01 11.99 -23.60
C ASP A 247 -6.59 13.13 -24.51
N ARG A 248 -6.41 12.86 -25.81
CA ARG A 248 -6.08 13.87 -26.81
C ARG A 248 -7.25 14.82 -27.04
N LYS A 249 -8.49 14.34 -26.97
CA LYS A 249 -9.71 15.17 -27.03
C LYS A 249 -9.93 15.96 -25.75
N GLU A 250 -9.56 15.43 -24.58
CA GLU A 250 -9.61 16.15 -23.30
C GLU A 250 -8.52 17.21 -23.21
N ILE A 251 -7.28 16.88 -23.57
CA ILE A 251 -6.16 17.84 -23.69
C ILE A 251 -6.49 18.91 -24.73
N GLN A 252 -7.05 18.54 -25.88
CA GLN A 252 -7.46 19.49 -26.91
C GLN A 252 -8.74 20.26 -26.55
N LYS A 253 -9.55 19.78 -25.59
CA LYS A 253 -10.61 20.58 -24.97
C LYS A 253 -10.03 21.57 -23.97
N ALA A 254 -9.08 21.14 -23.14
CA ALA A 254 -8.38 21.97 -22.16
C ALA A 254 -7.63 23.13 -22.85
N ASP A 255 -6.89 22.81 -23.92
CA ASP A 255 -6.10 23.74 -24.75
C ASP A 255 -7.00 24.71 -25.55
N ASN A 256 -8.22 24.29 -25.91
CA ASN A 256 -9.22 25.17 -26.55
C ASN A 256 -10.11 25.92 -25.55
N SER A 257 -10.07 25.58 -24.26
CA SER A 257 -10.84 26.25 -23.18
C SER A 257 -10.04 27.30 -22.42
N GLU A 258 -8.74 27.44 -22.68
CA GLU A 258 -7.92 28.53 -22.11
C GLU A 258 -8.30 29.93 -22.61
N ASP A 259 -9.21 30.06 -23.60
CA ASP A 259 -9.74 31.36 -24.06
C ASP A 259 -11.11 31.74 -23.45
N SER A 260 -11.63 31.00 -22.46
CA SER A 260 -12.86 31.42 -21.77
C SER A 260 -12.86 31.12 -20.26
N GLY A 261 -12.52 32.18 -19.50
CA GLY A 261 -12.80 32.46 -18.09
C GLY A 261 -13.35 31.37 -17.15
N GLU A 262 -12.54 31.08 -16.12
CA GLU A 262 -12.87 30.88 -14.69
C GLU A 262 -14.05 29.96 -14.31
N THR A 263 -13.74 28.86 -13.59
CA THR A 263 -14.14 28.56 -12.19
C THR A 263 -14.10 27.06 -11.83
N SER A 264 -13.99 26.13 -12.79
CA SER A 264 -14.02 24.69 -12.50
C SER A 264 -12.67 24.06 -12.13
N ASP A 265 -11.56 24.51 -12.73
CA ASP A 265 -10.23 23.93 -12.46
C ASP A 265 -9.70 24.23 -11.05
N THR A 266 -10.08 25.38 -10.48
CA THR A 266 -9.69 25.74 -9.11
C THR A 266 -10.31 24.80 -8.09
N GLY A 267 -11.52 24.29 -8.33
CA GLY A 267 -12.20 23.33 -7.45
C GLY A 267 -11.50 21.96 -7.46
N LEU A 268 -11.18 21.44 -8.64
CA LEU A 268 -10.50 20.15 -8.79
C LEU A 268 -9.06 20.18 -8.24
N LEU A 269 -8.35 21.29 -8.44
CA LEU A 269 -7.01 21.51 -7.88
C LEU A 269 -7.08 21.60 -6.35
N VAL A 270 -8.00 22.40 -5.80
CA VAL A 270 -8.19 22.52 -4.33
C VAL A 270 -8.59 21.18 -3.72
N ASP A 271 -9.46 20.40 -4.37
CA ASP A 271 -9.84 19.06 -3.92
C ASP A 271 -8.64 18.10 -3.94
N SER A 272 -7.79 18.17 -4.97
CA SER A 272 -6.57 17.34 -5.08
C SER A 272 -5.51 17.70 -4.02
N TYR A 273 -5.28 19.00 -3.76
CA TYR A 273 -4.38 19.45 -2.71
C TYR A 273 -4.92 19.11 -1.31
N THR A 274 -6.23 19.23 -1.10
CA THR A 274 -6.88 18.87 0.17
C THR A 274 -6.81 17.36 0.40
N LEU A 275 -7.07 16.56 -0.64
CA LEU A 275 -6.93 15.10 -0.57
C LEU A 275 -5.48 14.69 -0.31
N GLY A 276 -4.51 15.30 -1.01
CA GLY A 276 -3.09 15.07 -0.79
C GLY A 276 -2.63 15.44 0.62
N LEU A 277 -3.15 16.55 1.18
CA LEU A 277 -2.89 16.96 2.56
C LEU A 277 -3.49 15.96 3.56
N CYS A 278 -4.73 15.52 3.36
CA CYS A 278 -5.36 14.49 4.19
C CYS A 278 -4.55 13.18 4.15
N TYR A 279 -4.13 12.71 2.96
CA TYR A 279 -3.29 11.52 2.84
C TYR A 279 -1.91 11.69 3.48
N SER A 280 -1.32 12.88 3.42
CA SER A 280 -0.02 13.15 4.04
C SER A 280 -0.11 13.20 5.57
N LEU A 281 -1.20 13.75 6.10
CA LEU A 281 -1.51 13.70 7.53
C LEU A 281 -1.74 12.24 7.98
N PHE A 282 -2.48 11.47 7.17
CA PHE A 282 -2.74 10.04 7.37
C PHE A 282 -1.47 9.20 7.48
N GLU A 283 -0.61 9.30 6.48
CA GLU A 283 0.66 8.60 6.50
C GLU A 283 1.51 9.05 7.69
N GLY A 284 1.54 10.36 7.97
CA GLY A 284 2.25 10.94 9.11
C GLY A 284 1.80 10.38 10.45
N ALA A 285 0.50 10.33 10.71
CA ALA A 285 -0.09 9.76 11.94
C ALA A 285 0.18 8.25 12.04
N MET A 286 0.03 7.52 10.93
CA MET A 286 0.34 6.10 10.85
C MET A 286 1.82 5.82 11.16
N TYR A 287 2.77 6.60 10.63
CA TYR A 287 4.19 6.41 10.92
C TYR A 287 4.56 6.74 12.37
N VAL A 288 3.92 7.73 12.99
CA VAL A 288 4.07 8.00 14.43
C VAL A 288 3.56 6.82 15.27
N PHE A 289 2.47 6.18 14.84
CA PHE A 289 1.92 5.00 15.50
C PHE A 289 2.73 3.71 15.23
N ALA A 290 3.21 3.53 14.00
CA ALA A 290 4.03 2.38 13.56
C ALA A 290 5.45 2.42 14.13
N THR A 291 6.01 3.61 14.38
CA THR A 291 7.22 3.80 15.21
C THR A 291 6.94 3.62 16.71
N GLY A 292 5.86 2.89 17.03
CA GLY A 292 5.17 2.78 18.30
C GLY A 292 6.02 2.44 19.51
N GLY A 293 7.25 1.97 19.35
CA GLY A 293 8.16 1.69 20.48
C GLY A 293 8.21 2.85 21.48
N LYS A 294 8.43 4.09 21.04
CA LYS A 294 8.48 5.24 21.96
C LYS A 294 7.12 5.66 22.52
N LEU A 295 6.04 5.53 21.75
CA LEU A 295 4.69 5.87 22.21
C LEU A 295 4.22 4.86 23.27
N PHE A 296 4.44 3.57 23.03
CA PHE A 296 4.19 2.51 24.00
C PHE A 296 5.13 2.63 25.21
N ASP A 297 6.41 2.98 25.06
CA ASP A 297 7.30 3.26 26.19
C ASP A 297 6.83 4.45 27.04
N LEU A 298 6.30 5.51 26.41
CA LEU A 298 5.72 6.67 27.09
C LEU A 298 4.40 6.33 27.78
N VAL A 299 3.58 5.48 27.17
CA VAL A 299 2.28 5.02 27.69
C VAL A 299 2.46 3.99 28.80
N GLY A 300 3.47 3.11 28.73
CA GLY A 300 3.84 2.18 29.79
C GLY A 300 4.34 2.90 31.06
N ASN A 301 4.86 4.12 30.92
CA ASN A 301 5.16 5.03 32.03
C ASN A 301 3.94 5.83 32.52
N SER A 302 2.76 5.63 31.92
CA SER A 302 1.50 6.27 32.30
C SER A 302 0.54 5.26 32.96
N TRP A 303 -0.58 5.74 33.51
CA TRP A 303 -1.62 4.89 34.12
C TRP A 303 -2.52 4.16 33.11
N VAL A 304 -2.28 4.35 31.80
CA VAL A 304 -3.12 3.79 30.74
C VAL A 304 -2.54 2.44 30.30
N ARG A 305 -3.33 1.37 30.41
CA ARG A 305 -2.96 0.05 29.87
C ARG A 305 -2.84 0.15 28.35
N GLU A 306 -1.70 -0.29 27.81
CA GLU A 306 -1.40 -0.32 26.36
C GLU A 306 -2.52 -1.00 25.55
N GLU A 307 -3.12 -2.07 26.11
CA GLU A 307 -4.26 -2.78 25.53
C GLU A 307 -5.48 -1.88 25.32
N LEU A 308 -5.78 -0.99 26.28
CA LEU A 308 -6.92 -0.09 26.21
C LEU A 308 -6.68 0.99 25.15
N LEU A 309 -5.44 1.48 25.04
CA LEU A 309 -5.07 2.44 24.02
C LEU A 309 -5.25 1.84 22.62
N LEU A 310 -4.72 0.64 22.38
CA LEU A 310 -4.88 -0.10 21.12
C LEU A 310 -6.35 -0.38 20.78
N LEU A 311 -7.15 -0.79 21.76
CA LEU A 311 -8.59 -1.04 21.56
C LEU A 311 -9.35 0.24 21.21
N VAL A 312 -9.06 1.35 21.90
CA VAL A 312 -9.73 2.63 21.68
C VAL A 312 -9.31 3.21 20.33
N THR A 313 -8.02 3.22 19.99
CA THR A 313 -7.56 3.72 18.70
C THR A 313 -8.11 2.87 17.56
N ALA A 314 -8.03 1.53 17.65
CA ALA A 314 -8.60 0.66 16.63
C ALA A 314 -10.13 0.82 16.47
N ALA A 315 -10.87 0.99 17.57
CA ALA A 315 -12.31 1.19 17.53
C ALA A 315 -12.69 2.55 16.93
N VAL A 316 -12.00 3.62 17.33
CA VAL A 316 -12.17 4.96 16.76
C VAL A 316 -11.84 4.93 15.28
N SER A 317 -10.72 4.32 14.91
CA SER A 317 -10.30 4.20 13.52
C SER A 317 -11.31 3.42 12.66
N ALA A 318 -11.84 2.30 13.16
CA ALA A 318 -12.85 1.51 12.46
C ALA A 318 -14.17 2.28 12.25
N VAL A 319 -14.62 3.02 13.27
CA VAL A 319 -15.83 3.86 13.16
C VAL A 319 -15.61 4.98 12.15
N SER A 320 -14.44 5.62 12.17
CA SER A 320 -14.08 6.70 11.28
C SER A 320 -14.01 6.26 9.81
N LEU A 321 -13.45 5.08 9.52
CA LEU A 321 -13.41 4.47 8.18
C LEU A 321 -14.78 3.99 7.66
N LEU A 322 -15.77 3.81 8.54
CA LEU A 322 -17.13 3.44 8.13
C LEU A 322 -17.94 4.67 7.67
N ILE A 323 -17.59 5.88 8.07
CA ILE A 323 -18.35 7.09 7.75
C ILE A 323 -18.51 7.32 6.23
N PRO A 324 -17.47 7.13 5.38
CA PRO A 324 -17.59 7.24 3.92
C PRO A 324 -18.50 6.19 3.28
N THR A 325 -18.73 5.06 3.96
CA THR A 325 -19.61 3.98 3.44
C THR A 325 -21.09 4.24 3.72
N VAL A 326 -21.39 5.02 4.77
CA VAL A 326 -22.76 5.29 5.24
C VAL A 326 -23.24 6.69 4.84
N SER A 327 -22.33 7.65 4.68
CA SER A 327 -22.64 9.05 4.36
C SER A 327 -22.12 9.46 3.00
N ARG A 328 -22.93 10.17 2.22
CA ARG A 328 -22.51 10.84 0.98
C ARG A 328 -22.14 12.32 1.16
N ASN A 329 -22.26 12.83 2.37
CA ASN A 329 -22.00 14.24 2.65
C ASN A 329 -20.51 14.43 2.98
N PHE A 330 -19.85 15.23 2.15
CA PHE A 330 -18.42 15.53 2.21
C PHE A 330 -17.95 15.98 3.59
N GLN A 331 -18.73 16.77 4.34
CA GLN A 331 -18.29 17.24 5.67
C GLN A 331 -18.22 16.12 6.71
N TYR A 332 -19.12 15.13 6.63
CA TYR A 332 -19.04 13.96 7.51
C TYR A 332 -17.92 13.02 7.08
N ILE A 333 -17.71 12.86 5.77
CA ILE A 333 -16.59 12.08 5.23
C ILE A 333 -15.28 12.69 5.72
N LEU A 334 -15.08 14.00 5.52
CA LEU A 334 -13.92 14.74 5.96
C LEU A 334 -13.74 14.68 7.48
N GLY A 335 -14.82 14.89 8.25
CA GLY A 335 -14.78 14.76 9.71
C GLY A 335 -14.45 13.35 10.17
N GLY A 336 -14.92 12.32 9.47
CA GLY A 336 -14.56 10.94 9.72
C GLY A 336 -13.09 10.68 9.45
N PHE A 337 -12.57 11.11 8.30
CA PHE A 337 -11.14 11.06 8.02
C PHE A 337 -10.34 11.79 9.10
N LEU A 338 -10.70 13.01 9.51
CA LEU A 338 -9.97 13.75 10.56
C LEU A 338 -10.00 13.11 11.96
N VAL A 339 -10.96 12.24 12.25
CA VAL A 339 -11.03 11.48 13.52
C VAL A 339 -10.34 10.12 13.40
N PHE A 340 -10.15 9.63 12.18
CA PHE A 340 -9.31 8.45 11.90
C PHE A 340 -7.82 8.76 12.13
N GLU A 341 -7.41 9.98 11.78
CA GLU A 341 -6.11 10.60 12.09
C GLU A 341 -5.80 10.69 13.59
#